data_AF-A0A1G2C4Q7-F1
#
_entry.id   AF-A0A1G2C4Q7-F1
#
_cell.length_a   1.000
_cell.length_b   1.000
_cell.length_c   1.000
_cell.angle_alpha   90.00
_cell.angle_beta   90.00
_cell.angle_gamma   90.00
#
_symmetry.space_group_name_H-M   'P 1'
#
loop_
_entity.id
_entity.type
_entity.pdbx_description
1 polymer ?
#
loop_
_entity_poly.entity_id
_entity_poly.type
_entity_poly.pdbx_seq_one_letter_code
_entity_poly.pdbx_strand_id
1 'polypeptide(L)'
;MRIPRISKNRYFDALLKLFILSAVLHIAILFIYAVASGDIRQLNYLGILDFTLFFPAIIEGFFNNMAALFLLLAVYVSIFIFFSKPRR
;
A
#
# COMPACT_ATOMS: atom_id res chain seq x y z
N MET A 1 -2.99 16.63 -12.45
CA MET A 1 -2.43 16.81 -11.08
C MET A 1 -0.91 16.95 -11.17
N ARG A 2 -0.31 18.05 -10.70
CA ARG A 2 1.16 18.16 -10.55
C ARG A 2 1.54 17.59 -9.18
N ILE A 3 2.27 16.47 -9.17
CA ILE A 3 2.82 15.89 -7.94
C ILE A 3 3.95 16.82 -7.46
N PRO A 4 3.85 17.41 -6.24
CA PRO A 4 4.86 18.31 -5.71
C PRO A 4 6.22 17.62 -5.59
N ARG A 5 7.32 18.37 -5.79
CA ARG A 5 8.68 17.82 -5.65
C ARG A 5 8.95 17.53 -4.17
N ILE A 6 9.29 16.28 -3.86
CA ILE A 6 9.53 15.84 -2.48
C ILE A 6 11.00 16.02 -2.10
N SER A 7 11.91 16.02 -3.09
CA SER A 7 13.34 16.25 -2.87
C SER A 7 13.93 17.27 -3.86
N LYS A 8 15.04 17.91 -3.48
CA LYS A 8 15.84 18.78 -4.38
C LYS A 8 16.50 17.99 -5.51
N ASN A 9 16.66 16.67 -5.37
CA ASN A 9 17.23 15.78 -6.37
C ASN A 9 16.14 15.24 -7.32
N ARG A 10 16.26 15.59 -8.60
CA ARG A 10 15.31 15.20 -9.66
C ARG A 10 15.23 13.69 -9.87
N TYR A 11 16.33 12.95 -9.68
CA TYR A 11 16.35 11.49 -9.85
C TYR A 11 15.59 10.79 -8.74
N PHE A 12 15.76 11.25 -7.50
CA PHE A 12 15.05 10.69 -6.35
C PHE A 12 13.54 10.92 -6.44
N ASP A 13 13.13 12.09 -6.93
CA ASP A 13 11.73 12.44 -7.15
C ASP A 13 11.10 11.60 -8.28
N ALA A 14 11.87 11.29 -9.33
CA ALA A 14 11.42 10.40 -10.41
C ALA A 14 11.31 8.94 -9.94
N LEU A 15 12.29 8.46 -9.17
CA LEU A 15 12.29 7.12 -8.59
C LEU A 15 11.10 6.90 -7.66
N LEU A 16 10.80 7.88 -6.80
CA LEU A 16 9.64 7.81 -5.91
C LEU A 16 8.33 7.79 -6.69
N LYS A 17 8.20 8.61 -7.75
CA LYS A 17 7.01 8.60 -8.62
C LYS A 17 6.83 7.25 -9.31
N LEU A 18 7.92 6.61 -9.72
CA LEU A 18 7.90 5.29 -10.32
C LEU A 18 7.47 4.22 -9.31
N PHE A 19 7.96 4.30 -8.07
CA PHE A 19 7.49 3.45 -6.97
C PHE A 19 6.00 3.60 -6.69
N ILE A 20 5.49 4.84 -6.61
CA ILE A 20 4.07 5.12 -6.38
C ILE A 20 3.23 4.59 -7.55
N LEU A 21 3.66 4.81 -8.79
CA LEU A 21 2.96 4.31 -9.98
C LEU A 21 2.89 2.78 -9.98
N SER A 22 4.01 2.11 -9.68
CA SER A 22 4.08 0.66 -9.56
C SER A 22 3.13 0.14 -8.48
N ALA A 23 3.12 0.78 -7.31
CA ALA A 23 2.21 0.43 -6.23
C ALA A 23 0.73 0.57 -6.64
N VAL A 24 0.34 1.68 -7.27
CA VAL A 24 -1.05 1.89 -7.75
C VAL A 24 -1.46 0.84 -8.78
N LEU A 25 -0.59 0.52 -9.76
CA LEU A 25 -0.86 -0.54 -10.73
C LEU A 25 -1.06 -1.89 -10.05
N HIS A 26 -0.22 -2.20 -9.06
CA HIS A 26 -0.34 -3.43 -8.29
C HIS A 26 -1.68 -3.50 -7.54
N ILE A 27 -2.08 -2.43 -6.86
CA ILE A 27 -3.40 -2.34 -6.17
C ILE A 27 -4.53 -2.56 -7.18
N ALA A 28 -4.46 -1.92 -8.35
CA ALA A 28 -5.49 -2.00 -9.37
C ALA A 28 -5.66 -3.42 -9.92
N ILE A 29 -4.55 -4.12 -10.20
CA ILE A 29 -4.57 -5.51 -10.67
C ILE A 29 -5.17 -6.42 -9.61
N LEU A 30 -4.76 -6.28 -8.35
CA LEU A 30 -5.29 -7.07 -7.23
C LEU A 30 -6.78 -6.83 -7.01
N PHE A 31 -7.22 -5.57 -7.16
CA PHE A 31 -8.63 -5.23 -7.07
C PHE A 31 -9.44 -5.88 -8.18
N ILE A 32 -8.98 -5.81 -9.43
CA ILE A 32 -9.63 -6.50 -10.56
C ILE A 32 -9.66 -8.01 -10.31
N TYR A 33 -8.56 -8.60 -9.83
CA TYR A 33 -8.45 -10.02 -9.58
C TYR A 33 -9.38 -10.49 -8.46
N ALA A 34 -9.46 -9.75 -7.35
CA ALA A 34 -10.36 -10.04 -6.25
C ALA A 34 -11.85 -9.91 -6.63
N VAL A 35 -12.20 -8.93 -7.48
CA VAL A 35 -13.56 -8.80 -8.01
C VAL A 35 -13.88 -9.95 -8.96
N ALA A 36 -12.94 -10.35 -9.82
CA ALA A 36 -13.13 -11.44 -10.77
C ALA A 36 -13.21 -12.81 -10.11
N SER A 37 -12.46 -13.05 -9.03
CA SER A 37 -12.44 -14.30 -8.28
C SER A 37 -13.57 -14.40 -7.24
N GLY A 38 -14.16 -13.27 -6.84
CA GLY A 38 -15.12 -13.20 -5.74
C GLY A 38 -14.48 -13.46 -4.37
N ASP A 39 -13.15 -13.60 -4.29
CA ASP A 39 -12.43 -13.87 -3.06
C ASP A 39 -11.66 -12.63 -2.59
N ILE A 40 -12.21 -11.99 -1.57
CA ILE A 40 -11.67 -10.77 -0.93
C ILE A 40 -10.34 -11.05 -0.21
N ARG A 41 -9.98 -12.32 0.03
CA ARG A 41 -8.68 -12.69 0.61
C ARG A 41 -7.52 -12.24 -0.27
N GLN A 42 -7.75 -12.09 -1.58
CA GLN A 42 -6.74 -11.61 -2.53
C GLN A 42 -6.42 -10.12 -2.38
N LEU A 43 -7.23 -9.36 -1.63
CA LEU A 43 -6.92 -7.99 -1.23
C LEU A 43 -6.09 -7.92 0.07
N ASN A 44 -5.79 -9.06 0.71
CA ASN A 44 -4.97 -9.08 1.91
C ASN A 44 -3.50 -8.82 1.55
N TYR A 45 -3.10 -7.55 1.66
CA TYR A 45 -1.73 -7.07 1.43
C TYR A 45 -0.66 -7.81 2.24
N LEU A 46 -0.99 -8.38 3.41
CA LEU A 46 -0.03 -9.14 4.21
C LEU A 46 0.30 -10.51 3.60
N GLY A 47 -0.66 -11.14 2.91
CA GLY A 47 -0.38 -12.35 2.14
C GLY A 47 0.48 -12.09 0.91
N ILE A 48 0.40 -10.89 0.34
CA ILE A 48 1.11 -10.52 -0.90
C ILE A 48 2.56 -10.06 -0.62
N LEU A 49 2.80 -9.39 0.50
CA LEU A 49 4.17 -9.13 0.98
C LEU A 49 4.85 -10.37 1.57
N ASP A 50 4.23 -11.54 1.42
CA ASP A 50 4.72 -12.83 1.94
C ASP A 50 5.05 -12.77 3.44
N PHE A 51 4.31 -11.95 4.21
CA PHE A 51 4.40 -11.95 5.66
C PHE A 51 3.91 -13.27 6.26
N THR A 52 3.35 -14.16 5.44
CA THR A 52 3.16 -15.61 5.67
C THR A 52 4.42 -16.26 6.18
N LEU A 53 5.59 -15.88 5.66
CA LEU A 53 6.87 -16.46 6.10
C LEU A 53 7.24 -16.07 7.53
N PHE A 54 6.84 -14.86 7.96
CA PHE A 54 7.18 -14.31 9.26
C PHE A 54 6.08 -14.55 10.32
N PHE A 55 4.81 -14.58 9.90
CA PHE A 55 3.65 -14.68 10.77
C PHE A 55 2.49 -15.48 10.12
N PRO A 56 2.67 -16.80 9.92
CA PRO A 56 1.69 -17.65 9.22
C PRO A 56 0.32 -17.71 9.91
N ALA A 57 0.29 -17.61 11.25
CA ALA A 57 -0.95 -17.64 12.03
C ALA A 57 -1.84 -16.38 11.85
N ILE A 58 -1.28 -15.28 11.34
CA ILE A 58 -2.01 -14.01 11.21
C ILE A 58 -2.80 -13.97 9.89
N ILE A 59 -2.62 -14.88 8.94
CA ILE A 59 -3.14 -14.64 7.58
C ILE A 59 -4.48 -15.31 7.27
N GLU A 60 -4.93 -16.29 8.07
CA GLU A 60 -6.11 -17.10 7.70
C GLU A 60 -7.47 -16.60 8.23
N GLY A 61 -7.54 -15.44 8.91
CA GLY A 61 -8.77 -14.95 9.56
C GLY A 61 -9.40 -13.72 8.90
N PHE A 62 -10.74 -13.67 8.80
CA PHE A 62 -11.49 -12.47 8.38
C PHE A 62 -11.15 -11.23 9.22
N PHE A 63 -11.02 -11.40 10.54
CA PHE A 63 -10.58 -10.35 11.46
C PHE A 63 -9.15 -9.87 11.18
N ASN A 64 -8.28 -10.75 10.69
CA ASN A 64 -6.92 -10.36 10.36
C ASN A 64 -6.83 -9.66 9.01
N ASN A 65 -7.66 -10.03 8.03
CA ASN A 65 -7.81 -9.24 6.80
C ASN A 65 -8.25 -7.80 7.12
N MET A 66 -9.17 -7.64 8.08
CA MET A 66 -9.58 -6.31 8.56
C MET A 66 -8.43 -5.57 9.27
N ALA A 67 -7.66 -6.25 10.11
CA ALA A 67 -6.50 -5.68 10.79
C ALA A 67 -5.39 -5.24 9.81
N ALA A 68 -5.12 -6.04 8.77
CA ALA A 68 -4.19 -5.73 7.69
C ALA A 68 -4.59 -4.45 6.95
N LEU A 69 -5.88 -4.34 6.62
CA LEU A 69 -6.45 -3.18 5.94
C LEU A 69 -6.38 -1.93 6.82
N PHE A 70 -6.65 -2.07 8.12
CA PHE A 70 -6.48 -1.00 9.11
C PHE A 70 -5.03 -0.54 9.25
N LEU A 71 -4.08 -1.47 9.27
CA LEU A 71 -2.65 -1.16 9.37
C LEU A 71 -2.16 -0.43 8.10
N LEU A 72 -2.57 -0.87 6.92
CA LEU A 72 -2.30 -0.18 5.66
C LEU A 72 -2.85 1.26 5.68
N LEU A 73 -4.09 1.43 6.13
CA LEU A 73 -4.72 2.74 6.27
C LEU A 73 -3.95 3.63 7.25
N ALA A 74 -3.53 3.08 8.40
CA ALA A 74 -2.74 3.79 9.41
C ALA A 74 -1.38 4.23 8.87
N VAL A 75 -0.69 3.39 8.10
CA VAL A 75 0.58 3.75 7.43
C VAL A 75 0.35 4.89 6.44
N TYR A 76 -0.68 4.79 5.59
CA TYR A 76 -1.00 5.84 4.61
C TYR A 76 -1.36 7.18 5.28
N VAL A 77 -2.16 7.15 6.34
CA VAL A 77 -2.52 8.35 7.13
C VAL A 77 -1.30 8.93 7.81
N SER A 78 -0.42 8.09 8.36
CA SER A 78 0.83 8.54 8.99
C SER A 78 1.74 9.24 7.98
N ILE A 79 1.95 8.62 6.81
CA ILE A 79 2.71 9.22 5.70
C ILE A 79 2.04 10.53 5.28
N PHE A 80 0.71 10.54 5.10
CA PHE A 80 -0.02 11.74 4.74
C PHE A 80 0.21 12.86 5.75
N ILE A 81 0.03 12.62 7.05
CA ILE A 81 0.25 13.64 8.11
C ILE A 81 1.70 14.12 8.16
N PHE A 82 2.68 13.22 8.05
CA PHE A 82 4.10 13.58 8.10
C PHE A 82 4.55 14.38 6.88
N PHE A 83 4.04 14.05 5.69
CA PHE A 83 4.44 14.70 4.43
C PHE A 83 3.53 15.86 4.01
N SER A 84 2.31 15.98 4.55
CA SER A 84 1.41 17.13 4.29
C SER A 84 1.62 18.29 5.25
N LYS A 85 2.44 18.13 6.32
CA LYS A 85 2.88 19.28 7.12
C LYS A 85 3.71 20.23 6.25
N PRO A 86 3.30 21.50 6.08
CA PRO A 86 4.13 22.47 5.40
C PRO A 86 5.41 22.66 6.23
N ARG A 87 6.56 22.40 5.62
CA ARG A 87 7.86 22.75 6.21
C ARG A 87 7.86 24.28 6.40
N ARG A 88 7.72 24.73 7.65
CA ARG A 88 8.13 26.08 8.07
C ARG A 88 9.64 26.18 8.00
#